data_AF-A0AA38PY33-F1
#
_entry.id   AF-A0AA38PY33-F1
#
_cell.length_a   1.000
_cell.length_b   1.000
_cell.length_c   1.000
_cell.angle_alpha   90.00
_cell.angle_beta   90.00
_cell.angle_gamma   90.00
#
_symmetry.space_group_name_H-M   'P 1'
#
loop_
_entity.id
_entity.type
_entity.pdbx_description
1 polymer ?
#
loop_
_entity_poly.entity_id
_entity_poly.type
_entity_poly.pdbx_seq_one_letter_code
_entity_poly.pdbx_strand_id
1 'polypeptide(L)'
;MSYQSYRTGPYETRVMRGIIQEELQPLSYLKTAKECAQVFYNIFQWNIMVLEKKGKIYGVSNDWDLAIWLNNERDGPTSLFRTGTKPYMAHEQQSINWEGPHRYRHDMESMFYVMLLFVCLYSQPNEKVPHLKENDYEYEEWHRRDDQFLCDKKSSVVTTALFTLPATPFFVGFFMWLTELQGRLRRGFFHLGDFTVEAAKQEASQPDKLPPFDLETLGGYFSHEQIAMILHIFNNEQLTTHGLEWQKILEALSQ
;
A
#
# COMPACT_ATOMS: atom_id res chain seq x y z
N MET A 1 -30.87 11.15 42.83
CA MET A 1 -31.50 10.19 41.90
C MET A 1 -30.41 9.35 41.29
N SER A 2 -30.31 8.09 41.71
CA SER A 2 -29.32 7.12 41.28
C SER A 2 -29.70 6.56 39.91
N TYR A 3 -28.79 6.60 38.95
CA TYR A 3 -28.93 5.88 37.68
C TYR A 3 -28.84 4.38 37.99
N GLN A 4 -29.95 3.66 37.76
CA GLN A 4 -30.00 2.21 37.90
C GLN A 4 -29.12 1.55 36.83
N SER A 5 -28.22 0.69 37.27
CA SER A 5 -27.47 -0.24 36.43
C SER A 5 -28.43 -1.28 35.84
N TYR A 6 -28.62 -1.26 34.52
CA TYR A 6 -29.30 -2.34 33.83
C TYR A 6 -28.37 -3.56 33.76
N ARG A 7 -28.82 -4.66 34.34
CA ARG A 7 -28.17 -5.96 34.29
C ARG A 7 -28.13 -6.48 32.86
N THR A 8 -26.95 -6.99 32.53
CA THR A 8 -26.50 -7.71 31.35
C THR A 8 -27.37 -8.94 31.03
N GLY A 9 -27.96 -8.99 29.84
CA GLY A 9 -28.36 -10.23 29.17
C GLY A 9 -27.21 -10.79 28.30
N PRO A 10 -27.32 -12.01 27.77
CA PRO A 10 -26.26 -12.71 27.02
C PRO A 10 -26.14 -12.24 25.55
N TYR A 11 -26.45 -10.98 25.27
CA TYR A 11 -26.37 -10.45 23.92
C TYR A 11 -25.05 -9.68 23.79
N GLU A 12 -24.18 -10.16 22.89
CA GLU A 12 -23.05 -9.38 22.39
C GLU A 12 -23.58 -8.05 21.85
N THR A 13 -23.15 -6.95 22.46
CA THR A 13 -23.38 -5.61 21.91
C THR A 13 -22.59 -5.49 20.61
N ARG A 14 -23.23 -5.71 19.46
CA ARG A 14 -22.64 -5.47 18.13
C ARG A 14 -22.90 -4.03 17.71
N VAL A 15 -21.85 -3.23 17.64
CA VAL A 15 -21.92 -1.87 17.11
C VAL A 15 -21.96 -1.96 15.59
N MET A 16 -23.11 -1.63 14.99
CA MET A 16 -23.22 -1.46 13.54
C MET A 16 -22.79 -0.02 13.19
N ARG A 17 -21.79 0.11 12.33
CA ARG A 17 -21.38 1.40 11.74
C ARG A 17 -21.82 1.40 10.29
N GLY A 18 -22.51 2.45 9.86
CA GLY A 18 -22.97 2.62 8.49
C GLY A 18 -22.50 3.97 7.95
N ILE A 19 -22.14 4.01 6.68
CA ILE A 19 -21.81 5.22 5.92
C ILE A 19 -22.84 5.34 4.79
N ILE A 20 -23.37 6.54 4.58
CA ILE A 20 -24.20 6.88 3.42
C ILE A 20 -23.35 7.76 2.51
N GLN A 21 -23.16 7.35 1.26
CA GLN A 21 -22.37 8.07 0.26
C GLN A 21 -23.11 8.15 -1.08
N GLU A 22 -22.68 9.08 -1.94
CA GLU A 22 -23.11 9.17 -3.34
C GLU A 22 -22.67 7.90 -4.11
N GLU A 23 -23.38 7.56 -5.19
CA GLU A 23 -23.11 6.36 -6.00
C GLU A 23 -21.69 6.39 -6.59
N LEU A 24 -20.93 5.32 -6.33
CA LEU A 24 -19.57 5.17 -6.80
C LEU A 24 -19.53 4.60 -8.22
N GLN A 25 -18.55 5.03 -9.00
CA GLN A 25 -18.37 4.58 -10.38
C GLN A 25 -17.28 3.49 -10.45
N PRO A 26 -17.41 2.47 -11.31
CA PRO A 26 -16.38 1.47 -11.49
C PRO A 26 -15.15 2.04 -12.21
N LEU A 27 -13.96 1.47 -11.95
CA LEU A 27 -12.69 1.86 -12.62
C LEU A 27 -12.76 1.77 -14.15
N SER A 28 -13.72 1.02 -14.70
CA SER A 28 -13.99 0.93 -16.15
C SER A 28 -14.41 2.25 -16.79
N TYR A 29 -14.74 3.28 -16.01
CA TYR A 29 -15.06 4.62 -16.52
C TYR A 29 -13.80 5.45 -16.85
N LEU A 30 -12.62 5.01 -16.39
CA LEU A 30 -11.36 5.69 -16.64
C LEU A 30 -10.91 5.44 -18.07
N LYS A 31 -10.66 6.51 -18.81
CA LYS A 31 -10.34 6.50 -20.25
C LYS A 31 -8.86 6.74 -20.51
N THR A 32 -8.15 7.32 -19.56
CA THR A 32 -6.72 7.64 -19.72
C THR A 32 -5.88 7.12 -18.56
N ALA A 33 -4.60 6.87 -18.84
CA ALA A 33 -3.63 6.52 -17.81
C ALA A 33 -3.51 7.61 -16.74
N LYS A 34 -3.64 8.88 -17.13
CA LYS A 34 -3.63 10.03 -16.21
C LYS A 34 -4.83 10.03 -15.27
N GLU A 35 -6.02 9.66 -15.74
CA GLU A 35 -7.20 9.50 -14.87
C GLU A 35 -6.99 8.35 -13.89
N CYS A 36 -6.39 7.23 -14.32
CA CYS A 36 -6.01 6.14 -13.43
C CYS A 36 -5.00 6.60 -12.37
N ALA A 37 -3.97 7.33 -12.79
CA ALA A 37 -2.96 7.88 -11.92
C ALA A 37 -3.57 8.86 -10.90
N GLN A 38 -4.47 9.73 -11.34
CA GLN A 38 -5.22 10.63 -10.47
C GLN A 38 -6.05 9.86 -9.44
N VAL A 39 -6.68 8.75 -9.82
CA VAL A 39 -7.41 7.89 -8.87
C VAL A 39 -6.45 7.27 -7.86
N PHE A 40 -5.33 6.67 -8.26
CA PHE A 40 -4.34 6.14 -7.31
C PHE A 40 -3.76 7.20 -6.39
N TYR A 41 -3.47 8.39 -6.92
CA TYR A 41 -2.99 9.51 -6.12
C TYR A 41 -4.06 10.01 -5.15
N ASN A 42 -5.32 10.05 -5.56
CA ASN A 42 -6.43 10.38 -4.69
C ASN A 42 -6.60 9.32 -3.59
N ILE A 43 -6.48 8.03 -3.92
CA ILE A 43 -6.51 6.91 -2.96
C ILE A 43 -5.41 7.07 -1.92
N PHE A 44 -4.20 7.41 -2.36
CA PHE A 44 -3.10 7.72 -1.45
C PHE A 44 -3.42 8.90 -0.53
N GLN A 45 -4.01 9.97 -1.06
CA GLN A 45 -4.39 11.14 -0.25
C GLN A 45 -5.59 10.87 0.67
N TRP A 46 -6.50 10.00 0.25
CA TRP A 46 -7.80 9.69 0.84
C TRP A 46 -8.20 8.30 0.34
N ASN A 47 -8.17 7.28 1.21
CA ASN A 47 -8.33 5.85 0.88
C ASN A 47 -9.53 5.49 -0.06
N ILE A 48 -9.75 4.21 -0.36
CA ILE A 48 -10.27 3.64 -1.64
C ILE A 48 -11.78 3.79 -2.03
N MET A 49 -12.05 4.29 -3.27
CA MET A 49 -13.23 4.16 -4.21
C MET A 49 -13.40 5.38 -5.17
N VAL A 50 -14.14 5.32 -6.28
CA VAL A 50 -14.22 6.42 -7.28
C VAL A 50 -15.55 7.18 -7.24
N LEU A 51 -15.51 8.50 -7.06
CA LEU A 51 -16.66 9.42 -7.08
C LEU A 51 -16.58 10.37 -8.27
N GLU A 52 -17.61 10.38 -9.13
CA GLU A 52 -17.74 11.43 -10.15
C GLU A 52 -18.62 12.57 -9.61
N LYS A 53 -18.08 13.80 -9.60
CA LYS A 53 -18.82 14.99 -9.21
C LYS A 53 -18.57 16.12 -10.19
N LYS A 54 -19.63 16.55 -10.90
CA LYS A 54 -19.58 17.62 -11.91
C LYS A 54 -18.52 17.37 -13.01
N GLY A 55 -18.42 16.12 -13.50
CA GLY A 55 -17.46 15.73 -14.54
C GLY A 55 -16.00 15.62 -14.06
N LYS A 56 -15.75 15.69 -12.75
CA LYS A 56 -14.44 15.41 -12.14
C LYS A 56 -14.48 14.09 -11.39
N ILE A 57 -13.41 13.32 -11.51
CA ILE A 57 -13.26 12.01 -10.89
C ILE A 57 -12.39 12.14 -9.63
N TYR A 58 -12.89 11.65 -8.51
CA TYR A 58 -12.27 11.67 -7.19
C TYR A 58 -12.04 10.25 -6.67
N GLY A 59 -11.04 10.06 -5.82
CA GLY A 59 -10.91 8.89 -4.94
C GLY A 59 -11.61 9.13 -3.59
N VAL A 60 -12.24 8.13 -2.97
CA VAL A 60 -13.08 8.24 -1.75
C VAL A 60 -13.03 6.94 -0.94
N SER A 61 -12.75 6.94 0.37
CA SER A 61 -12.54 5.69 1.13
C SER A 61 -13.79 5.10 1.73
N ASN A 62 -14.14 3.87 1.37
CA ASN A 62 -15.35 3.26 1.90
C ASN A 62 -15.20 1.79 2.35
N ASP A 63 -13.96 1.29 2.49
CA ASP A 63 -13.71 -0.04 3.07
C ASP A 63 -12.76 0.05 4.28
N TRP A 64 -13.35 0.15 5.48
CA TRP A 64 -12.64 0.28 6.76
C TRP A 64 -12.89 -0.94 7.66
N ASP A 65 -13.44 -2.03 7.12
CA ASP A 65 -13.83 -3.23 7.86
C ASP A 65 -12.63 -3.96 8.49
N LEU A 66 -11.45 -3.85 7.88
CA LEU A 66 -10.16 -4.36 8.36
C LEU A 66 -9.24 -3.28 8.95
N ALA A 67 -9.71 -2.03 9.09
CA ALA A 67 -8.90 -0.95 9.63
C ALA A 67 -8.64 -1.16 11.13
N ILE A 68 -7.39 -1.04 11.54
CA ILE A 68 -6.95 -1.21 12.93
C ILE A 68 -6.47 0.11 13.52
N TRP A 69 -6.78 0.34 14.79
CA TRP A 69 -6.23 1.48 15.53
C TRP A 69 -4.78 1.18 15.92
N LEU A 70 -3.87 2.12 15.66
CA LEU A 70 -2.43 1.98 16.00
C LEU A 70 -2.15 2.12 17.50
N ASN A 71 -3.08 2.68 18.29
CA ASN A 71 -2.82 3.12 19.68
C ASN A 71 -3.22 2.12 20.78
N ASN A 72 -3.77 0.95 20.43
CA ASN A 72 -4.14 -0.04 21.44
C ASN A 72 -3.08 -1.14 21.48
N GLU A 73 -2.47 -1.36 22.64
CA GLU A 73 -1.62 -2.54 22.92
C GLU A 73 -2.42 -3.81 22.56
N ARG A 74 -1.86 -4.62 21.65
CA ARG A 74 -2.59 -5.65 20.91
C ARG A 74 -2.41 -7.04 21.52
N ASP A 75 -3.28 -7.39 22.45
CA ASP A 75 -3.50 -8.79 22.86
C ASP A 75 -4.51 -9.45 21.90
N GLY A 76 -4.03 -10.06 20.81
CA GLY A 76 -4.88 -10.76 19.85
C GLY A 76 -4.14 -11.84 19.04
N PRO A 77 -4.83 -12.90 18.58
CA PRO A 77 -4.22 -14.00 17.84
C PRO A 77 -3.55 -13.56 16.53
N THR A 78 -2.45 -14.24 16.16
CA THR A 78 -1.60 -13.94 14.99
C THR A 78 -2.34 -13.92 13.65
N SER A 79 -3.48 -14.63 13.56
CA SER A 79 -4.38 -14.60 12.42
C SER A 79 -4.97 -13.21 12.12
N LEU A 80 -4.98 -12.29 13.10
CA LEU A 80 -5.39 -10.90 12.91
C LEU A 80 -4.29 -10.02 12.29
N PHE A 81 -3.04 -10.50 12.21
CA PHE A 81 -1.91 -9.73 11.66
C PHE A 81 -1.66 -9.99 10.16
N ARG A 82 -2.27 -11.06 9.61
CA ARG A 82 -2.27 -11.42 8.18
C ARG A 82 -3.64 -11.17 7.54
N THR A 83 -4.28 -10.05 7.89
CA THR A 83 -5.54 -9.63 7.27
C THR A 83 -5.23 -8.90 5.96
N GLY A 84 -5.53 -9.54 4.83
CA GLY A 84 -5.37 -8.95 3.51
C GLY A 84 -5.47 -9.98 2.39
N THR A 85 -5.80 -9.52 1.20
CA THR A 85 -5.85 -10.38 0.01
C THR A 85 -4.42 -10.65 -0.46
N LYS A 86 -3.98 -11.92 -0.44
CA LYS A 86 -2.58 -12.34 -0.54
C LYS A 86 -1.74 -11.60 -1.62
N PRO A 87 -2.16 -11.51 -2.90
CA PRO A 87 -1.38 -10.79 -3.91
C PRO A 87 -1.01 -9.35 -3.53
N TYR A 88 -1.80 -8.69 -2.68
CA TYR A 88 -1.61 -7.31 -2.28
C TYR A 88 -0.93 -7.13 -0.92
N MET A 89 -0.93 -8.13 -0.02
CA MET A 89 -0.25 -7.99 1.30
C MET A 89 1.25 -7.66 1.15
N ALA A 90 1.82 -6.89 2.08
CA ALA A 90 3.24 -6.57 2.06
C ALA A 90 4.13 -7.84 2.10
N HIS A 91 5.35 -7.73 1.56
CA HIS A 91 6.36 -8.77 1.46
C HIS A 91 6.56 -9.51 2.78
N GLU A 92 6.83 -8.79 3.86
CA GLU A 92 7.09 -9.40 5.17
C GLU A 92 5.89 -10.16 5.72
N GLN A 93 4.66 -9.67 5.45
CA GLN A 93 3.42 -10.33 5.87
C GLN A 93 3.14 -11.64 5.12
N GLN A 94 3.90 -11.92 4.05
CA GLN A 94 3.83 -13.18 3.32
C GLN A 94 4.73 -14.28 3.88
N SER A 95 5.67 -13.93 4.75
CA SER A 95 6.39 -14.96 5.49
C SER A 95 5.42 -15.70 6.42
N ILE A 96 5.44 -17.03 6.35
CA ILE A 96 4.68 -17.89 7.27
C ILE A 96 5.10 -17.71 8.73
N ASN A 97 6.31 -17.18 8.95
CA ASN A 97 6.89 -16.92 10.26
C ASN A 97 6.75 -15.45 10.67
N TRP A 98 5.92 -14.66 9.99
CA TRP A 98 5.69 -13.26 10.34
C TRP A 98 4.85 -13.14 11.61
N GLU A 99 5.46 -12.60 12.67
CA GLU A 99 4.80 -12.30 13.94
C GLU A 99 4.82 -10.81 14.28
N GLY A 100 5.34 -9.97 13.37
CA GLY A 100 5.49 -8.54 13.60
C GLY A 100 4.15 -7.78 13.54
N PRO A 101 4.07 -6.60 14.19
CA PRO A 101 2.90 -5.75 14.08
C PRO A 101 2.72 -5.27 12.63
N HIS A 102 1.47 -4.99 12.27
CA HIS A 102 1.18 -4.24 11.06
C HIS A 102 1.66 -2.80 11.20
N ARG A 103 2.29 -2.26 10.15
CA ARG A 103 2.95 -0.94 10.11
C ARG A 103 2.44 -0.13 8.92
N TYR A 104 2.55 1.19 9.00
CA TYR A 104 2.15 2.12 7.94
C TYR A 104 2.66 1.73 6.55
N ARG A 105 3.95 1.39 6.41
CA ARG A 105 4.52 0.99 5.12
C ARG A 105 3.85 -0.23 4.49
N HIS A 106 3.18 -1.11 5.25
CA HIS A 106 2.52 -2.27 4.69
C HIS A 106 1.33 -1.87 3.80
N ASP A 107 0.57 -0.85 4.21
CA ASP A 107 -0.53 -0.32 3.39
C ASP A 107 0.00 0.32 2.11
N MET A 108 1.11 1.04 2.22
CA MET A 108 1.77 1.67 1.07
C MET A 108 2.39 0.64 0.10
N GLU A 109 2.99 -0.41 0.64
CA GLU A 109 3.51 -1.52 -0.15
C GLU A 109 2.35 -2.30 -0.81
N SER A 110 1.22 -2.41 -0.13
CA SER A 110 0.01 -3.00 -0.70
C SER A 110 -0.52 -2.19 -1.87
N MET A 111 -0.56 -0.86 -1.76
CA MET A 111 -0.92 0.04 -2.86
C MET A 111 0.06 -0.11 -4.04
N PHE A 112 1.36 -0.24 -3.77
CA PHE A 112 2.35 -0.55 -4.80
C PHE A 112 2.01 -1.86 -5.54
N TYR A 113 1.67 -2.93 -4.83
CA TYR A 113 1.27 -4.19 -5.47
C TYR A 113 -0.06 -4.10 -6.23
N VAL A 114 -1.02 -3.31 -5.76
CA VAL A 114 -2.26 -3.04 -6.52
C VAL A 114 -1.91 -2.37 -7.84
N MET A 115 -1.09 -1.31 -7.83
CA MET A 115 -0.66 -0.64 -9.07
C MET A 115 0.12 -1.60 -9.97
N LEU A 116 1.06 -2.38 -9.42
CA LEU A 116 1.87 -3.34 -10.17
C LEU A 116 0.99 -4.38 -10.90
N LEU A 117 0.10 -5.03 -10.16
CA LEU A 117 -0.78 -6.04 -10.74
C LEU A 117 -1.77 -5.42 -11.74
N PHE A 118 -2.27 -4.22 -11.45
CA PHE A 118 -3.15 -3.50 -12.38
C PHE A 118 -2.47 -3.23 -13.72
N VAL A 119 -1.25 -2.69 -13.74
CA VAL A 119 -0.58 -2.34 -15.00
C VAL A 119 -0.04 -3.54 -15.77
N CYS A 120 0.22 -4.65 -15.09
CA CYS A 120 0.74 -5.88 -15.70
C CYS A 120 -0.35 -6.82 -16.19
N LEU A 121 -1.51 -6.86 -15.53
CA LEU A 121 -2.59 -7.79 -15.87
C LEU A 121 -3.64 -7.17 -16.81
N TYR A 122 -3.63 -5.85 -17.02
CA TYR A 122 -4.63 -5.15 -17.82
C TYR A 122 -4.01 -4.38 -19.00
N SER A 123 -4.66 -4.46 -20.17
CA SER A 123 -4.35 -3.62 -21.33
C SER A 123 -5.00 -2.25 -21.23
N GLN A 124 -6.16 -2.19 -20.56
CA GLN A 124 -6.93 -0.99 -20.28
C GLN A 124 -7.70 -1.20 -18.96
N PRO A 125 -8.22 -0.15 -18.30
CA PRO A 125 -8.87 -0.30 -16.99
C PRO A 125 -10.01 -1.32 -16.91
N ASN A 126 -10.63 -1.64 -18.05
CA ASN A 126 -11.73 -2.59 -18.19
C ASN A 126 -11.36 -3.87 -18.97
N GLU A 127 -10.11 -4.03 -19.39
CA GLU A 127 -9.69 -5.11 -20.29
C GLU A 127 -8.47 -5.83 -19.72
N LYS A 128 -8.67 -7.06 -19.27
CA LYS A 128 -7.58 -7.94 -18.83
C LYS A 128 -6.81 -8.42 -20.07
N VAL A 129 -5.48 -8.49 -19.99
CA VAL A 129 -4.65 -8.99 -21.09
C VAL A 129 -5.01 -10.47 -21.38
N PRO A 130 -5.49 -10.82 -22.60
CA PRO A 130 -6.02 -12.15 -22.87
C PRO A 130 -4.95 -13.25 -22.96
N HIS A 131 -3.74 -12.88 -23.38
CA HIS A 131 -2.62 -13.80 -23.64
C HIS A 131 -1.31 -13.13 -23.27
N LEU A 132 -1.02 -13.05 -21.97
CA LEU A 132 0.33 -12.78 -21.49
C LEU A 132 1.26 -13.83 -22.13
N LYS A 133 2.47 -13.47 -22.59
CA LYS A 133 3.42 -14.49 -23.08
C LYS A 133 3.81 -15.41 -21.91
N GLU A 134 4.36 -16.59 -22.15
CA GLU A 134 4.74 -17.55 -21.09
C GLU A 134 5.54 -16.93 -19.92
N ASN A 135 6.39 -15.93 -20.19
CA ASN A 135 7.14 -15.20 -19.17
C ASN A 135 6.37 -14.02 -18.51
N ASP A 136 5.26 -13.59 -19.10
CA ASP A 136 4.40 -12.49 -18.60
C ASP A 136 3.33 -13.00 -17.61
N TYR A 137 3.13 -14.33 -17.48
CA TYR A 137 2.18 -14.93 -16.51
C TYR A 137 2.63 -14.84 -15.05
N GLU A 138 3.83 -14.32 -14.78
CA GLU A 138 4.39 -14.29 -13.43
C GLU A 138 3.42 -13.69 -12.40
N TYR A 139 2.72 -12.61 -12.76
CA TYR A 139 1.79 -11.92 -11.88
C TYR A 139 0.40 -12.57 -11.80
N GLU A 140 -0.02 -13.35 -12.79
CA GLU A 140 -1.27 -14.14 -12.65
C GLU A 140 -1.11 -15.24 -11.61
N GLU A 141 0.06 -15.87 -11.58
CA GLU A 141 0.38 -16.94 -10.65
C GLU A 141 0.33 -16.48 -9.19
N TRP A 142 0.49 -15.17 -8.92
CA TRP A 142 0.35 -14.62 -7.57
C TRP A 142 -1.04 -14.86 -6.97
N HIS A 143 -2.08 -15.00 -7.82
CA HIS A 143 -3.44 -15.31 -7.37
C HIS A 143 -3.68 -16.81 -7.14
N ARG A 144 -2.82 -17.69 -7.67
CA ARG A 144 -3.03 -19.15 -7.69
C ARG A 144 -2.10 -19.91 -6.75
N ARG A 145 -0.90 -19.38 -6.52
CA ARG A 145 0.18 -20.05 -5.80
C ARG A 145 0.13 -19.76 -4.29
N ASP A 146 0.97 -20.47 -3.56
CA ASP A 146 1.04 -20.43 -2.10
C ASP A 146 1.81 -19.21 -1.56
N ASP A 147 1.80 -19.09 -0.23
CA ASP A 147 2.43 -17.99 0.50
C ASP A 147 3.96 -17.97 0.32
N GLN A 148 4.59 -19.14 0.21
CA GLN A 148 6.04 -19.24 0.01
C GLN A 148 6.43 -18.69 -1.36
N PHE A 149 5.70 -19.08 -2.41
CA PHE A 149 5.92 -18.54 -3.75
C PHE A 149 5.78 -17.01 -3.77
N LEU A 150 4.73 -16.48 -3.14
CA LEU A 150 4.53 -15.03 -3.04
C LEU A 150 5.65 -14.34 -2.26
N CYS A 151 6.07 -14.92 -1.14
CA CYS A 151 7.17 -14.42 -0.33
C CYS A 151 8.45 -14.32 -1.17
N ASP A 152 8.81 -15.36 -1.92
CA ASP A 152 10.02 -15.40 -2.75
C ASP A 152 9.96 -14.36 -3.88
N LYS A 153 8.82 -14.27 -4.58
CA LYS A 153 8.63 -13.30 -5.66
C LYS A 153 8.68 -11.86 -5.16
N LYS A 154 8.02 -11.56 -4.04
CA LYS A 154 8.04 -10.23 -3.43
C LYS A 154 9.43 -9.89 -2.88
N SER A 155 10.14 -10.87 -2.31
CA SER A 155 11.54 -10.71 -1.91
C SER A 155 12.39 -10.27 -3.10
N SER A 156 12.21 -10.91 -4.26
CA SER A 156 12.90 -10.50 -5.50
C SER A 156 12.55 -9.07 -5.91
N VAL A 157 11.28 -8.68 -5.85
CA VAL A 157 10.84 -7.31 -6.17
C VAL A 157 11.51 -6.28 -5.25
N VAL A 158 11.60 -6.53 -3.94
CA VAL A 158 12.19 -5.56 -2.99
C VAL A 158 13.72 -5.65 -2.89
N THR A 159 14.38 -6.60 -3.55
CA THR A 159 15.85 -6.73 -3.50
C THR A 159 16.54 -6.51 -4.85
N THR A 160 15.85 -6.79 -5.96
CA THR A 160 16.43 -6.71 -7.30
C THR A 160 16.73 -5.28 -7.73
N ALA A 161 17.91 -5.05 -8.31
CA ALA A 161 18.33 -3.73 -8.81
C ALA A 161 17.71 -3.35 -10.17
N LEU A 162 17.38 -4.35 -11.01
CA LEU A 162 16.78 -4.17 -12.32
C LEU A 162 15.30 -4.54 -12.28
N PHE A 163 14.44 -3.54 -12.21
CA PHE A 163 12.99 -3.74 -12.22
C PHE A 163 12.45 -3.53 -13.63
N THR A 164 12.03 -4.62 -14.28
CA THR A 164 11.42 -4.57 -15.62
C THR A 164 9.94 -4.90 -15.54
N LEU A 165 9.13 -4.11 -16.23
CA LEU A 165 7.67 -4.27 -16.24
C LEU A 165 7.18 -4.60 -17.65
N PRO A 166 6.36 -5.64 -17.82
CA PRO A 166 5.62 -5.87 -19.05
C PRO A 166 4.39 -4.95 -19.12
N ALA A 167 4.57 -3.64 -18.87
CA ALA A 167 3.45 -2.70 -18.89
C ALA A 167 2.93 -2.54 -20.32
N THR A 168 1.61 -2.58 -20.47
CA THR A 168 0.97 -2.35 -21.78
C THR A 168 1.16 -0.88 -22.21
N PRO A 169 1.05 -0.55 -23.51
CA PRO A 169 1.26 0.82 -23.99
C PRO A 169 0.38 1.87 -23.27
N PHE A 170 -0.82 1.47 -22.83
CA PHE A 170 -1.71 2.33 -22.07
C PHE A 170 -1.09 2.75 -20.74
N PHE A 171 -0.44 1.83 -20.01
CA PHE A 171 0.09 2.07 -18.67
C PHE A 171 1.57 2.47 -18.63
N VAL A 172 2.19 2.79 -19.77
CA VAL A 172 3.62 3.13 -19.83
C VAL A 172 4.04 4.24 -18.85
N GLY A 173 3.15 5.20 -18.56
CA GLY A 173 3.44 6.28 -17.60
C GLY A 173 3.60 5.84 -16.15
N PHE A 174 3.05 4.68 -15.76
CA PHE A 174 3.21 4.12 -14.43
C PHE A 174 4.62 3.55 -14.19
N PHE A 175 5.40 3.34 -15.26
CA PHE A 175 6.75 2.79 -15.15
C PHE A 175 7.63 3.65 -14.23
N MET A 176 7.53 4.98 -14.35
CA MET A 176 8.30 5.89 -13.50
C MET A 176 7.91 5.75 -12.03
N TRP A 177 6.63 5.74 -11.71
CA TRP A 177 6.15 5.56 -10.33
C TRP A 177 6.60 4.23 -9.73
N LEU A 178 6.34 3.13 -10.44
CA LEU A 178 6.64 1.80 -9.93
C LEU A 178 8.14 1.59 -9.75
N THR A 179 8.96 2.12 -10.66
CA THR A 179 10.43 2.06 -10.56
C THR A 179 10.93 2.87 -9.36
N GLU A 180 10.43 4.10 -9.17
CA GLU A 180 10.83 4.93 -8.02
C GLU A 180 10.39 4.31 -6.69
N LEU A 181 9.14 3.87 -6.58
CA LEU A 181 8.61 3.22 -5.38
C LEU A 181 9.37 1.92 -5.05
N GLN A 182 9.64 1.08 -6.06
CA GLN A 182 10.45 -0.13 -5.88
C GLN A 182 11.87 0.23 -5.42
N GLY A 183 12.47 1.27 -6.02
CA GLY A 183 13.79 1.76 -5.62
C GLY A 183 13.83 2.30 -4.18
N ARG A 184 12.73 2.85 -3.67
CA ARG A 184 12.59 3.27 -2.27
C ARG A 184 12.47 2.07 -1.32
N LEU A 185 11.58 1.11 -1.64
CA LEU A 185 11.46 -0.16 -0.89
C LEU A 185 12.80 -0.87 -0.80
N ARG A 186 13.50 -1.03 -1.93
CA ARG A 186 14.79 -1.70 -2.00
C ARG A 186 15.85 -1.06 -1.12
N ARG A 187 15.98 0.27 -1.18
CA ARG A 187 16.93 1.00 -0.33
C ARG A 187 16.57 0.85 1.16
N GLY A 188 15.28 0.95 1.49
CA GLY A 188 14.80 0.79 2.85
C GLY A 188 15.10 -0.60 3.43
N PHE A 189 14.79 -1.66 2.68
CA PHE A 189 15.07 -3.04 3.11
C PHE A 189 16.57 -3.36 3.17
N PHE A 190 17.36 -2.82 2.23
CA PHE A 190 18.82 -2.96 2.30
C PHE A 190 19.37 -2.29 3.57
N HIS A 191 18.90 -1.07 3.88
CA HIS A 191 19.32 -0.35 5.08
C HIS A 191 18.88 -1.05 6.38
N LEU A 192 17.68 -1.64 6.40
CA LEU A 192 17.22 -2.48 7.51
C LEU A 192 18.14 -3.71 7.69
N GLY A 193 18.57 -4.34 6.58
CA GLY A 193 19.52 -5.45 6.60
C GLY A 193 20.85 -5.04 7.23
N ASP A 194 21.44 -3.95 6.76
CA ASP A 194 22.69 -3.40 7.31
C ASP A 194 22.55 -3.07 8.80
N PHE A 195 21.45 -2.41 9.19
CA PHE A 195 21.17 -2.09 10.59
C PHE A 195 21.08 -3.36 11.46
N THR A 196 20.41 -4.41 10.97
CA THR A 196 20.22 -5.67 11.71
C THR A 196 21.56 -6.37 11.95
N VAL A 197 22.43 -6.41 10.93
CA VAL A 197 23.77 -6.98 11.06
C VAL A 197 24.61 -6.19 12.06
N GLU A 198 24.49 -4.87 12.04
CA GLU A 198 25.26 -3.98 12.91
C GLU A 198 24.77 -4.08 14.36
N ALA A 199 23.46 -4.21 14.55
CA ALA A 199 22.84 -4.46 15.84
C ALA A 199 23.30 -5.78 16.46
N ALA A 200 23.31 -6.86 15.68
CA ALA A 200 23.80 -8.16 16.16
C ALA A 200 25.28 -8.12 16.59
N LYS A 201 26.14 -7.39 15.87
CA LYS A 201 27.56 -7.20 16.23
C LYS A 201 27.71 -6.40 17.54
N GLN A 202 26.87 -5.38 17.73
CA GLN A 202 26.93 -4.51 18.90
C GLN A 202 26.26 -5.14 20.12
N GLU A 203 25.18 -5.89 20.02
CA GLU A 203 24.64 -6.66 21.16
C GLU A 203 25.69 -7.59 21.77
N ALA A 204 26.52 -8.21 20.93
CA ALA A 204 27.65 -9.03 21.38
C ALA A 204 28.74 -8.23 22.14
N SER A 205 28.75 -6.90 22.03
CA SER A 205 29.80 -6.02 22.56
C SER A 205 29.32 -5.03 23.64
N GLN A 206 28.19 -4.34 23.43
CA GLN A 206 27.57 -3.29 24.25
C GLN A 206 26.05 -3.19 23.94
N PRO A 207 25.15 -3.75 24.78
CA PRO A 207 23.72 -3.88 24.46
C PRO A 207 22.91 -2.56 24.43
N ASP A 208 23.39 -1.47 25.03
CA ASP A 208 22.56 -0.27 25.30
C ASP A 208 22.77 0.93 24.36
N LYS A 209 23.36 0.76 23.16
CA LYS A 209 23.87 1.91 22.38
C LYS A 209 23.27 2.19 21.01
N LEU A 210 22.44 1.31 20.45
CA LEU A 210 21.88 1.58 19.13
C LEU A 210 20.55 2.33 19.21
N PRO A 211 20.39 3.44 18.47
CA PRO A 211 19.08 4.04 18.30
C PRO A 211 18.16 3.03 17.59
N PRO A 212 16.86 3.01 17.91
CA PRO A 212 15.91 2.13 17.24
C PRO A 212 15.81 2.48 15.76
N PHE A 213 15.73 1.47 14.90
CA PHE A 213 15.45 1.65 13.48
C PHE A 213 13.96 1.97 13.27
N ASP A 214 13.66 2.94 12.43
CA ASP A 214 12.28 3.27 12.07
C ASP A 214 11.71 2.22 11.11
N LEU A 215 11.03 1.23 11.69
CA LEU A 215 10.36 0.17 10.95
C LEU A 215 9.07 0.64 10.28
N GLU A 216 8.48 1.77 10.68
CA GLU A 216 7.23 2.28 10.07
C GLU A 216 7.49 2.81 8.66
N THR A 217 8.67 3.37 8.42
CA THR A 217 9.02 4.03 7.14
C THR A 217 10.26 3.45 6.46
N LEU A 218 10.81 2.35 6.99
CA LEU A 218 12.11 1.78 6.60
C LEU A 218 13.25 2.80 6.69
N GLY A 219 13.39 3.49 7.83
CA GLY A 219 14.43 4.51 8.02
C GLY A 219 14.22 5.77 7.17
N GLY A 220 12.97 6.14 6.90
CA GLY A 220 12.59 7.29 6.08
C GLY A 220 12.60 7.05 4.58
N TYR A 221 13.07 5.87 4.10
CA TYR A 221 13.14 5.58 2.67
C TYR A 221 11.76 5.38 2.04
N PHE A 222 10.79 4.89 2.79
CA PHE A 222 9.43 4.62 2.34
C PHE A 222 8.40 5.34 3.23
N SER A 223 8.68 6.62 3.51
CA SER A 223 7.79 7.49 4.29
C SER A 223 6.62 8.02 3.44
N HIS A 224 5.61 8.56 4.13
CA HIS A 224 4.48 9.21 3.47
C HIS A 224 4.92 10.33 2.52
N GLU A 225 5.83 11.19 2.95
CA GLU A 225 6.33 12.32 2.16
C GLU A 225 7.03 11.85 0.88
N GLN A 226 7.87 10.82 0.98
CA GLN A 226 8.58 10.26 -0.18
C GLN A 226 7.59 9.71 -1.22
N ILE A 227 6.59 8.97 -0.76
CA ILE A 227 5.56 8.39 -1.64
C ILE A 227 4.72 9.51 -2.25
N ALA A 228 4.30 10.49 -1.45
CA ALA A 228 3.53 11.64 -1.91
C ALA A 228 4.24 12.40 -3.04
N MET A 229 5.55 12.65 -2.88
CA MET A 229 6.36 13.33 -3.90
C MET A 229 6.42 12.53 -5.20
N ILE A 230 6.58 11.21 -5.12
CA ILE A 230 6.62 10.34 -6.30
C ILE A 230 5.26 10.38 -7.01
N LEU A 231 4.17 10.17 -6.27
CA LEU A 231 2.82 10.08 -6.84
C LEU A 231 2.26 11.45 -7.27
N HIS A 232 2.84 12.56 -6.83
CA HIS A 232 2.36 13.88 -7.23
C HIS A 232 2.67 14.19 -8.71
N ILE A 233 3.72 13.59 -9.28
CA ILE A 233 4.15 13.87 -10.65
C ILE A 233 3.95 12.62 -11.51
N PHE A 234 3.02 12.68 -12.46
CA PHE A 234 2.77 11.61 -13.43
C PHE A 234 3.14 12.09 -14.84
N ASN A 235 4.06 11.39 -15.51
CA ASN A 235 4.55 11.78 -16.85
C ASN A 235 5.02 13.24 -16.94
N ASN A 236 5.76 13.71 -15.94
CA ASN A 236 6.22 15.11 -15.82
C ASN A 236 5.09 16.15 -15.66
N GLU A 237 3.86 15.71 -15.39
CA GLU A 237 2.74 16.59 -15.08
C GLU A 237 2.32 16.42 -13.63
N GLN A 238 2.02 17.54 -12.95
CA GLN A 238 1.47 17.50 -11.61
C GLN A 238 0.02 17.00 -11.63
N LEU A 239 -0.27 16.05 -10.74
CA LEU A 239 -1.63 15.61 -10.46
C LEU A 239 -2.33 16.60 -9.53
N THR A 240 -3.66 16.61 -9.59
CA THR A 240 -4.46 17.51 -8.77
C THR A 240 -4.45 17.05 -7.33
N THR A 241 -4.05 17.94 -6.42
CA THR A 241 -4.14 17.72 -4.98
C THR A 241 -5.42 18.33 -4.44
N HIS A 242 -6.26 17.53 -3.79
CA HIS A 242 -7.56 17.98 -3.29
C HIS A 242 -7.55 18.37 -1.80
N GLY A 243 -6.61 17.84 -1.01
CA GLY A 243 -6.47 18.18 0.40
C GLY A 243 -5.73 19.50 0.62
N LEU A 244 -6.32 20.44 1.37
CA LEU A 244 -5.72 21.75 1.67
C LEU A 244 -4.40 21.63 2.44
N GLU A 245 -4.29 20.61 3.30
CA GLU A 245 -3.07 20.29 4.03
C GLU A 245 -1.95 19.83 3.10
N TRP A 246 -2.30 19.00 2.10
CA TRP A 246 -1.35 18.50 1.10
C TRP A 246 -0.89 19.58 0.14
N GLN A 247 -1.75 20.53 -0.22
CA GLN A 247 -1.35 21.68 -1.02
C GLN A 247 -0.22 22.45 -0.31
N LYS A 248 -0.36 22.69 1.00
CA LYS A 248 0.67 23.37 1.81
C LYS A 248 1.97 22.57 1.93
N ILE A 249 1.87 21.25 2.13
CA ILE A 249 3.06 20.38 2.22
C ILE A 249 3.82 20.37 0.90
N LEU A 250 3.13 20.25 -0.23
CA LEU A 250 3.77 20.26 -1.55
C LEU A 250 4.38 21.62 -1.89
N GLU A 251 3.69 22.72 -1.55
CA GLU A 251 4.25 24.07 -1.67
C GLU A 251 5.56 24.22 -0.88
N ALA A 252 5.60 23.73 0.37
CA ALA A 252 6.80 23.77 1.20
C ALA A 252 7.95 22.88 0.68
N LEU A 253 7.65 21.74 0.06
CA LEU A 253 8.64 20.84 -0.53
C LEU A 253 9.16 21.31 -1.91
N SER A 254 8.50 22.29 -2.52
CA SER A 254 8.87 22.86 -3.83
C SER A 254 9.71 24.14 -3.75
N GLN A 255 10.05 24.60 -2.53
CA GLN A 255 10.93 25.74 -2.24
C GLN A 255 12.33 25.26 -1.83
#